data_AF-A0AAW4W066-F1
#
_entry.id   AF-A0AAW4W066-F1
#
_cell.length_a   1.000
_cell.length_b   1.000
_cell.length_c   1.000
_cell.angle_alpha   90.00
_cell.angle_beta   90.00
_cell.angle_gamma   90.00
#
_symmetry.space_group_name_H-M   'P 1'
#
loop_
_entity.id
_entity.type
_entity.pdbx_description
1 polymer ?
#
loop_
_entity_poly.entity_id
_entity_poly.type
_entity_poly.pdbx_seq_one_letter_code
_entity_poly.pdbx_strand_id
1 'polypeptide(L)' 'MAVKRKTEAGAPAFTGAQLLTFDRYRERRDLLGVLLDKDQRYTFSEVDALIDNFMKGKVN' A
#
# COMPACT_ATOMS: atom_id res chain seq x y z
N MET A 1 16.31 9.99 14.79
CA MET A 1 16.91 9.24 13.67
C MET A 1 15.78 8.73 12.77
N ALA A 2 15.42 9.47 11.72
CA ALA A 2 14.39 9.01 10.78
C ALA A 2 15.06 8.13 9.73
N VAL A 3 14.86 6.82 9.85
CA VAL A 3 15.37 5.83 8.90
C VAL A 3 14.84 6.16 7.51
N LYS A 4 15.70 6.74 6.67
CA LYS A 4 15.51 6.80 5.22
C LYS A 4 15.57 5.36 4.71
N ARG A 5 14.43 4.67 4.74
CA ARG A 5 14.28 3.44 3.97
C ARG A 5 14.40 3.83 2.51
N LYS A 6 15.44 3.27 1.88
CA LYS A 6 15.82 3.44 0.49
C LYS A 6 14.75 2.75 -0.36
N THR A 7 13.59 3.40 -0.47
CA THR A 7 12.58 3.02 -1.45
C THR A 7 13.11 3.50 -2.80
N GLU A 8 13.08 2.60 -3.79
CA GLU A 8 13.60 2.72 -5.16
C GLU A 8 13.68 4.17 -5.64
N ALA A 9 14.90 4.60 -6.00
CA ALA A 9 15.28 5.97 -6.27
C ALA A 9 14.28 6.71 -7.20
N GLY A 10 13.29 7.38 -6.62
CA GLY A 10 12.31 8.21 -7.33
C GLY A 10 10.83 7.89 -7.03
N ALA A 11 10.50 6.74 -6.45
CA ALA A 11 9.10 6.40 -6.16
C ALA A 11 8.64 7.01 -4.81
N PRO A 12 7.58 7.83 -4.77
CA PRO A 12 7.06 8.35 -3.52
C PRO A 12 6.39 7.22 -2.71
N ALA A 13 6.86 7.03 -1.48
CA ALA A 13 6.25 6.13 -0.51
C ALA A 13 5.25 6.89 0.38
N PHE A 14 4.10 6.30 0.61
CA PHE A 14 2.99 6.90 1.35
C PHE A 14 2.64 6.03 2.54
N THR A 15 2.18 6.63 3.64
CA THR A 15 1.67 5.84 4.76
C THR A 15 0.38 5.14 4.36
N GLY A 16 0.05 4.01 5.01
CA GLY A 16 -1.25 3.34 4.81
C GLY A 16 -2.43 4.32 4.95
N ALA A 17 -2.35 5.19 5.96
CA ALA A 17 -3.35 6.26 6.14
C ALA A 17 -3.45 7.23 4.95
N GLN A 18 -2.32 7.62 4.36
CA GLN A 18 -2.30 8.50 3.20
C GLN A 18 -2.79 7.77 1.94
N LEU A 19 -2.46 6.50 1.76
CA LEU A 19 -2.98 5.64 0.68
C LEU A 19 -4.50 5.53 0.73
N LEU A 20 -5.07 5.41 1.92
CA LEU A 20 -6.51 5.43 2.12
C LEU A 20 -7.14 6.76 1.70
N THR A 21 -6.44 7.90 1.77
CA THR A 21 -7.04 9.19 1.32
C THR A 21 -7.22 9.30 -0.19
N PHE A 22 -6.49 8.52 -1.00
CA PHE A 22 -6.56 8.62 -2.46
C PHE A 22 -7.84 8.02 -3.04
N ASP A 23 -8.38 8.71 -4.05
CA ASP A 23 -9.58 8.29 -4.77
C ASP A 23 -9.39 6.98 -5.55
N ARG A 24 -8.20 6.78 -6.12
CA ARG A 24 -7.86 5.55 -6.87
C ARG A 24 -8.06 4.26 -6.07
N TYR A 25 -8.04 4.39 -4.75
CA TYR A 25 -8.14 3.31 -3.79
C TYR A 25 -9.45 3.34 -3.01
N ARG A 26 -10.40 4.23 -3.36
CA ARG A 26 -11.66 4.42 -2.63
C ARG A 26 -12.46 3.12 -2.49
N GLU A 27 -12.64 2.38 -3.57
CA GLU A 27 -13.34 1.08 -3.57
C GLU A 27 -12.53 -0.05 -2.90
N ARG A 28 -11.21 0.14 -2.78
CA ARG A 28 -10.30 -0.83 -2.17
C ARG A 28 -9.88 -0.38 -0.76
N ARG A 29 -10.47 0.67 -0.18
CA ARG A 29 -10.10 1.21 1.14
C ARG A 29 -10.25 0.18 2.23
N ASP A 30 -11.33 -0.61 2.21
CA ASP A 30 -11.56 -1.66 3.20
C ASP A 30 -10.47 -2.73 3.10
N LEU A 31 -10.15 -3.15 1.88
CA LEU A 31 -9.09 -4.11 1.60
C LEU A 31 -7.70 -3.57 1.99
N LEU A 32 -7.41 -2.32 1.66
CA LEU A 32 -6.17 -1.64 2.03
C LEU A 32 -6.06 -1.40 3.52
N GLY A 33 -7.16 -1.16 4.22
CA GLY A 33 -7.16 -1.03 5.68
C GLY A 33 -6.84 -2.35 6.39
N VAL A 34 -7.08 -3.48 5.74
CA VAL A 34 -6.70 -4.82 6.22
C VAL A 34 -5.29 -5.21 5.79
N LEU A 35 -4.88 -4.84 4.56
CA LEU A 35 -3.56 -5.19 4.02
C LEU A 35 -2.44 -4.24 4.44
N LEU A 36 -2.74 -2.98 4.67
CA LEU A 36 -1.74 -1.95 4.96
C LEU A 36 -1.81 -1.52 6.41
N ASP A 37 -0.64 -1.46 7.04
CA ASP A 37 -0.49 -0.85 8.35
C ASP A 37 -0.46 0.69 8.23
N LYS A 38 -1.17 1.37 9.14
CA LYS A 38 -1.26 2.84 9.15
C LYS A 38 0.08 3.50 9.47
N ASP A 39 0.88 2.86 10.32
CA ASP A 39 2.21 3.30 10.74
C ASP A 39 3.30 2.93 9.72
N GLN A 40 2.97 2.05 8.76
CA GLN A 40 3.89 1.61 7.74
C GLN A 40 3.70 2.40 6.44
N ARG A 41 4.81 2.53 5.69
CA ARG A 41 4.84 3.21 4.40
C ARG A 41 4.97 2.19 3.28
N TYR A 42 4.20 2.40 2.23
CA TYR A 42 4.17 1.57 1.04
C TYR A 42 4.17 2.46 -0.20
N THR A 43 4.79 1.96 -1.27
CA THR A 43 4.68 2.55 -2.61
C THR A 43 3.42 2.08 -3.31
N PHE A 44 3.01 2.80 -4.35
CA PHE A 44 1.92 2.33 -5.22
C PHE A 44 2.17 0.93 -5.77
N SER A 45 3.41 0.62 -6.19
CA SER A 45 3.79 -0.70 -6.71
C SER A 45 3.67 -1.81 -5.66
N GLU A 46 4.12 -1.55 -4.43
CA GLU A 46 3.96 -2.51 -3.32
C GLU A 46 2.49 -2.75 -3.00
N VAL A 47 1.69 -1.69 -2.96
CA VAL A 47 0.26 -1.77 -2.69
C VAL A 47 -0.45 -2.58 -3.78
N ASP A 48 -0.18 -2.29 -5.05
CA ASP A 48 -0.76 -3.02 -6.17
C ASP A 48 -0.34 -4.52 -6.15
N ALA A 49 0.92 -4.83 -5.80
CA ALA A 49 1.39 -6.21 -5.64
C ALA A 49 0.72 -6.93 -4.45
N LEU A 50 0.51 -6.24 -3.33
CA LEU A 50 -0.20 -6.76 -2.16
C LEU A 50 -1.66 -7.09 -2.49
N ILE A 51 -2.33 -6.19 -3.22
CA ILE A 51 -3.70 -6.42 -3.72
C ILE A 51 -3.72 -7.62 -4.68
N ASP A 52 -2.78 -7.71 -5.64
CA ASP A 52 -2.72 -8.82 -6.62
C ASP A 52 -2.54 -10.16 -5.92
N ASN A 53 -1.62 -10.23 -4.95
CA ASN A 53 -1.41 -11.43 -4.15
C ASN A 53 -2.64 -11.82 -3.34
N PHE A 54 -3.34 -10.85 -2.75
CA PHE A 54 -4.58 -11.12 -2.01
C PHE A 54 -5.69 -11.65 -2.94
N MET A 55 -5.83 -11.06 -4.13
CA MET A 55 -6.83 -11.50 -5.11
C MET A 55 -6.49 -12.89 -5.68
N LYS A 56 -5.21 -13.17 -5.97
CA LYS A 56 -4.74 -14.51 -6.39
C LYS A 56 -4.94 -15.58 -5.33
N GLY A 57 -4.73 -15.26 -4.05
CA GLY A 57 -4.95 -16.18 -2.94
C GLY A 57 -6.41 -16.63 -2.78
N LYS A 58 -7.36 -15.92 -3.39
CA LYS A 58 -8.79 -16.29 -3.42
C LYS A 58 -9.16 -17.16 -4.63
N VAL A 59 -8.21 -17.46 -5.51
CA VAL A 59 -8.40 -18.31 -6.70
C VAL A 59 -7.86 -19.70 -6.40
N ASN A 60 -8.55 -20.44 -5.55
CA ASN A 60 -8.47 -21.90 -5.46
C ASN A 60 -9.79 -22.47 -4.95
#